data_AF-A0A2E5DQL7-F1
#
_entry.id   AF-A0A2E5DQL7-F1
#
_cell.length_a   1.000
_cell.length_b   1.000
_cell.length_c   1.000
_cell.angle_alpha   90.00
_cell.angle_beta   90.00
_cell.angle_gamma   90.00
#
_symmetry.space_group_name_H-M   'P 1'
#
loop_
_entity.id
_entity.type
_entity.pdbx_description
1 polymer ?
#
loop_
_entity_poly.entity_id
_entity_poly.type
_entity_poly.pdbx_seq_one_letter_code
_entity_poly.pdbx_strand_id
1 'polypeptide(L)'
;MEESIEKNSLFSRIGFLIKNNIKIIILFISLILLFIASYEYYKFYKINKIKEISINYFKAIDDVVLNEENSINSLIKISELNNGYAILSSIKIAELYLSNNEYDNAYNQYLDTINKFELEQIYKDLLILNASYNLIGHINSENINKMIKNTEIDKSPFKGHFYEIKFINSLNILNKNELNNLNELIQNDIEIMNNVKERIKKLNDYIQYN
;
A
#
# COMPACT_ATOMS: atom_id res chain seq x y z
N MET A 1 41.66 -50.96 47.19
CA MET A 1 40.48 -50.09 47.17
C MET A 1 40.68 -49.15 45.99
N GLU A 2 40.15 -49.53 44.83
CA GLU A 2 40.07 -48.67 43.64
C GLU A 2 38.65 -48.84 43.12
N GLU A 3 37.77 -47.94 43.56
CA GLU A 3 36.45 -47.76 42.97
C GLU A 3 36.64 -47.16 41.58
N SER A 4 36.38 -47.98 40.55
CA SER A 4 36.27 -47.50 39.17
C SER A 4 34.99 -46.69 39.03
N ILE A 5 35.11 -45.37 39.18
CA ILE A 5 34.04 -44.43 38.90
C ILE A 5 33.73 -44.51 37.40
N GLU A 6 32.62 -45.17 37.06
CA GLU A 6 32.01 -45.13 35.73
C GLU A 6 31.79 -43.67 35.32
N LYS A 7 32.69 -43.13 34.51
CA LYS A 7 32.44 -41.89 33.74
C LYS A 7 31.46 -42.21 32.61
N ASN A 8 30.20 -42.40 32.98
CA ASN A 8 29.07 -42.39 32.05
C ASN A 8 28.88 -40.96 31.52
N SER A 9 29.75 -40.56 30.60
CA SER A 9 29.68 -39.25 29.96
C SER A 9 28.38 -39.12 29.16
N LEU A 10 27.76 -37.94 29.18
CA LEU A 10 26.56 -37.66 28.38
C LEU A 10 26.76 -38.04 26.90
N PHE A 11 27.98 -37.91 26.39
CA PHE A 11 28.39 -38.29 25.05
C PHE A 11 28.29 -39.79 24.76
N SER A 12 28.60 -40.67 25.71
CA SER A 12 28.46 -42.13 25.49
C SER A 12 26.99 -42.54 25.43
N ARG A 13 26.12 -41.90 26.23
CA ARG A 13 24.67 -42.10 26.21
C ARG A 13 24.04 -41.59 24.90
N ILE A 14 24.46 -40.42 24.43
CA ILE A 14 24.03 -39.87 23.12
C ILE A 14 24.48 -40.79 21.98
N GLY A 15 25.74 -41.25 22.00
CA GLY A 15 26.27 -42.18 21.00
C GLY A 15 25.51 -43.51 20.94
N PHE A 16 25.13 -44.07 22.09
CA PHE A 16 24.32 -45.29 22.15
C PHE A 16 22.91 -45.09 21.60
N LEU A 17 22.25 -43.98 21.95
CA LEU A 17 20.91 -43.63 21.45
C LEU A 17 20.90 -43.39 19.93
N ILE A 18 21.93 -42.73 19.38
CA ILE A 18 22.09 -42.51 17.94
C ILE A 18 22.29 -43.85 17.22
N LYS A 19 23.16 -44.73 17.76
CA LYS A 19 23.44 -46.02 17.14
C LYS A 19 22.22 -46.94 17.12
N ASN A 20 21.41 -46.92 18.19
CA ASN A 20 20.20 -47.74 18.28
C ASN A 20 19.05 -47.23 17.38
N ASN A 21 19.02 -45.93 17.08
CA ASN A 21 17.94 -45.29 16.33
C ASN A 21 18.37 -44.66 14.99
N ILE A 22 19.55 -45.05 14.45
CA ILE A 22 20.17 -44.40 13.29
C ILE A 22 19.23 -44.31 12.07
N LYS A 23 18.42 -45.35 11.83
CA LYS A 23 17.44 -45.39 10.73
C LYS A 23 16.34 -44.33 10.90
N ILE A 24 15.85 -44.16 12.12
CA ILE A 24 14.83 -43.16 12.47
C ILE A 24 15.41 -41.76 12.34
N ILE A 25 16.66 -41.56 12.77
CA ILE A 25 17.37 -40.28 12.66
C ILE A 25 17.57 -39.91 11.18
N ILE A 26 18.02 -40.84 10.34
CA ILE A 26 18.18 -40.62 8.90
C ILE A 26 16.84 -40.28 8.24
N LEU A 27 15.76 -41.00 8.59
CA LEU A 27 14.42 -40.72 8.07
C LEU A 27 13.96 -39.31 8.47
N PHE A 28 14.17 -38.92 9.73
CA PHE A 28 13.81 -37.60 10.24
C PHE A 28 14.58 -36.48 9.54
N ILE A 29 15.89 -36.63 9.37
CA ILE A 29 16.73 -35.68 8.63
C ILE A 29 16.27 -35.57 7.17
N SER A 30 15.96 -36.69 6.53
CA SER A 30 15.48 -36.71 5.14
C SER A 30 14.15 -35.95 5.01
N LEU A 31 13.26 -36.10 5.99
CA LEU A 31 11.97 -35.40 6.02
C LEU A 31 12.14 -33.89 6.20
N ILE A 32 13.09 -33.46 7.05
CA ILE A 32 13.47 -32.05 7.21
C ILE A 32 14.02 -31.49 5.90
N LEU A 33 14.93 -32.21 5.24
CA LEU A 33 15.50 -31.78 3.96
C LEU A 33 14.42 -31.63 2.89
N LEU A 34 13.46 -32.56 2.83
CA LEU A 34 12.34 -32.48 1.90
C LEU A 34 11.44 -31.27 2.20
N PHE A 35 11.19 -30.98 3.48
CA PHE A 35 10.43 -29.80 3.88
C PHE A 35 11.12 -28.50 3.46
N ILE A 36 12.43 -28.37 3.73
CA ILE A 36 13.23 -27.21 3.32
C ILE A 36 13.23 -27.05 1.80
N ALA A 37 13.47 -28.14 1.05
CA ALA A 37 13.46 -28.11 -0.42
C ALA A 37 12.10 -27.69 -0.98
N SER A 38 11.00 -28.19 -0.41
CA SER A 38 9.64 -27.84 -0.82
C SER A 38 9.34 -26.37 -0.55
N TYR A 39 9.78 -25.85 0.60
CA TYR A 39 9.61 -24.46 0.99
C TYR A 39 10.41 -23.50 0.09
N GLU A 40 11.66 -23.83 -0.22
CA GLU A 40 12.49 -23.04 -1.14
C GLU A 40 11.96 -23.09 -2.57
N TYR A 41 11.48 -24.25 -3.04
CA TYR A 41 10.81 -24.35 -4.34
C TYR A 41 9.55 -23.47 -4.40
N TYR A 42 8.72 -23.49 -3.36
CA TYR A 42 7.54 -22.64 -3.27
C TYR A 42 7.88 -21.14 -3.34
N LYS A 43 8.92 -20.70 -2.61
CA LYS A 43 9.42 -19.32 -2.70
C LYS A 43 9.89 -18.97 -4.11
N PHE A 44 10.71 -19.83 -4.71
CA PHE A 44 11.22 -19.63 -6.06
C PHE A 44 10.09 -19.48 -7.08
N TYR A 45 9.07 -20.35 -7.01
CA TYR A 45 7.88 -20.26 -7.84
C TYR A 45 7.14 -18.92 -7.66
N LYS A 46 6.93 -18.49 -6.40
CA LYS A 46 6.27 -17.21 -6.10
C LYS A 46 7.05 -16.02 -6.65
N ILE A 47 8.38 -16.00 -6.50
CA ILE A 47 9.25 -14.94 -7.01
C ILE A 47 9.20 -14.89 -8.54
N ASN A 48 9.26 -16.02 -9.22
CA ASN A 48 9.18 -16.06 -10.69
C ASN A 48 7.83 -15.56 -11.20
N LYS A 49 6.74 -15.94 -10.54
CA LYS A 49 5.40 -15.42 -10.87
C LYS A 49 5.34 -13.90 -10.72
N ILE A 50 5.87 -13.35 -9.63
CA ILE A 50 5.94 -11.89 -9.42
C ILE A 50 6.82 -11.22 -10.48
N LYS A 51 7.95 -11.83 -10.84
CA LYS A 51 8.85 -11.33 -11.88
C LYS A 51 8.15 -11.27 -13.23
N GLU A 52 7.40 -12.30 -13.61
CA GLU A 52 6.63 -12.30 -14.86
C GLU A 52 5.58 -11.19 -14.87
N ILE A 53 4.82 -11.04 -13.76
CA ILE A 53 3.83 -9.97 -13.60
C ILE A 53 4.50 -8.59 -13.72
N SER A 54 5.69 -8.41 -13.11
CA SER A 54 6.45 -7.16 -13.22
C SER A 54 6.83 -6.82 -14.65
N ILE A 55 7.27 -7.81 -15.42
CA ILE A 55 7.66 -7.62 -16.83
C ILE A 55 6.44 -7.22 -17.65
N ASN A 56 5.30 -7.88 -17.42
CA ASN A 56 4.05 -7.56 -18.12
C ASN A 56 3.52 -6.17 -17.74
N TYR A 57 3.67 -5.77 -16.48
CA TYR A 57 3.32 -4.43 -16.01
C TYR A 57 4.15 -3.35 -16.72
N PHE A 58 5.49 -3.48 -16.72
CA PHE A 58 6.34 -2.50 -17.37
C PHE A 58 6.13 -2.44 -18.88
N LYS A 59 5.95 -3.59 -19.55
CA LYS A 59 5.55 -3.63 -20.97
C LYS A 59 4.25 -2.89 -21.22
N ALA A 60 3.22 -3.12 -20.41
CA ALA A 60 1.94 -2.43 -20.56
C ALA A 60 2.11 -0.91 -20.43
N ILE A 61 2.95 -0.43 -19.49
CA ILE A 61 3.25 0.99 -19.34
C ILE A 61 3.97 1.57 -20.56
N ASP A 62 5.00 0.88 -21.04
CA ASP A 62 5.78 1.33 -22.20
C ASP A 62 4.91 1.40 -23.46
N ASP A 63 3.94 0.50 -23.58
CA ASP A 63 3.02 0.42 -24.73
C ASP A 63 1.90 1.47 -24.73
N VAL A 64 1.70 2.24 -23.64
CA VAL A 64 0.64 3.28 -23.55
C VAL A 64 0.68 4.23 -24.74
N VAL A 65 1.87 4.67 -25.15
CA VAL A 65 2.06 5.66 -26.22
C VAL A 65 1.77 5.07 -27.61
N LEU A 66 2.02 3.77 -27.79
CA LEU A 66 1.93 3.11 -29.09
C LEU A 66 0.57 2.45 -29.31
N ASN A 67 -0.05 1.94 -28.24
CA ASN A 67 -1.32 1.23 -28.27
C ASN A 67 -2.03 1.29 -26.91
N GLU A 68 -2.67 2.42 -26.64
CA GLU A 68 -3.34 2.72 -25.38
C GLU A 68 -4.40 1.68 -25.00
N GLU A 69 -5.24 1.24 -25.95
CA GLU A 69 -6.30 0.26 -25.68
C GLU A 69 -5.73 -1.10 -25.21
N ASN A 70 -4.71 -1.62 -25.90
CA ASN A 70 -4.07 -2.88 -25.49
C ASN A 70 -3.30 -2.73 -24.17
N SER A 71 -2.73 -1.56 -23.92
CA SER A 71 -2.08 -1.24 -22.65
C SER A 71 -3.09 -1.27 -21.49
N ILE A 72 -4.22 -0.55 -21.62
CA ILE A 72 -5.29 -0.52 -20.61
C ILE A 72 -5.80 -1.94 -20.35
N ASN A 73 -6.10 -2.72 -21.40
CA ASN A 73 -6.55 -4.11 -21.25
C ASN A 73 -5.53 -4.99 -20.50
N SER A 74 -4.23 -4.76 -20.72
CA SER A 74 -3.17 -5.47 -20.00
C SER A 74 -3.10 -5.05 -18.54
N LEU A 75 -3.21 -3.74 -18.26
CA LEU A 75 -3.26 -3.22 -16.89
C LEU A 75 -4.48 -3.72 -16.12
N ILE A 76 -5.65 -3.82 -16.77
CA ILE A 76 -6.88 -4.36 -16.15
C ILE A 76 -6.64 -5.82 -15.73
N LYS A 77 -6.07 -6.65 -16.60
CA LYS A 77 -5.74 -8.04 -16.25
C LYS A 77 -4.77 -8.14 -15.07
N ILE A 78 -3.82 -7.20 -14.96
CA ILE A 78 -2.88 -7.18 -13.83
C ILE A 78 -3.56 -6.68 -12.56
N SER A 79 -4.45 -5.68 -12.64
CA SER A 79 -5.20 -5.12 -11.50
C SER A 79 -6.18 -6.12 -10.89
N GLU A 80 -6.57 -7.15 -11.64
CA GLU A 80 -7.36 -8.27 -11.16
C GLU A 80 -6.61 -9.23 -10.22
N LEU A 81 -5.27 -9.17 -10.20
CA LEU A 81 -4.43 -10.04 -9.37
C LEU A 81 -4.35 -9.55 -7.91
N ASN A 82 -3.89 -10.41 -6.99
CA ASN A 82 -3.68 -10.08 -5.58
C ASN A 82 -2.19 -9.88 -5.25
N ASN A 83 -1.57 -8.84 -5.82
CA ASN A 83 -0.17 -8.50 -5.52
C ASN A 83 0.10 -6.99 -5.71
N GLY A 84 1.30 -6.53 -5.36
CA GLY A 84 1.67 -5.11 -5.44
C GLY A 84 1.50 -4.48 -6.83
N TYR A 85 1.79 -5.22 -7.90
CA TYR A 85 1.60 -4.72 -9.27
C TYR A 85 0.13 -4.56 -9.63
N ALA A 86 -0.79 -5.26 -8.96
CA ALA A 86 -2.21 -5.05 -9.17
C ALA A 86 -2.66 -3.66 -8.69
N ILE A 87 -2.17 -3.24 -7.52
CA ILE A 87 -2.41 -1.89 -6.97
C ILE A 87 -1.77 -0.85 -7.89
N LEU A 88 -0.51 -1.07 -8.30
CA LEU A 88 0.17 -0.16 -9.22
C LEU A 88 -0.55 -0.05 -10.57
N SER A 89 -1.07 -1.16 -11.09
CA SER A 89 -1.85 -1.16 -12.33
C SER A 89 -3.16 -0.40 -12.17
N SER A 90 -3.86 -0.59 -11.06
CA SER A 90 -5.06 0.18 -10.74
C SER A 90 -4.81 1.69 -10.69
N ILE A 91 -3.72 2.10 -10.02
CA ILE A 91 -3.33 3.52 -9.96
C ILE A 91 -3.01 4.01 -11.36
N LYS A 92 -2.30 3.22 -12.16
CA LYS A 92 -1.95 3.61 -13.53
C LYS A 92 -3.18 3.76 -14.44
N ILE A 93 -4.16 2.87 -14.31
CA ILE A 93 -5.44 3.00 -15.01
C ILE A 93 -6.14 4.30 -14.61
N ALA A 94 -6.18 4.63 -13.31
CA ALA A 94 -6.75 5.89 -12.85
C ALA A 94 -6.01 7.11 -13.42
N GLU A 95 -4.68 7.08 -13.49
CA GLU A 95 -3.87 8.12 -14.14
C GLU A 95 -4.21 8.29 -15.63
N LEU A 96 -4.44 7.20 -16.36
CA LEU A 96 -4.85 7.26 -17.77
C LEU A 96 -6.24 7.88 -17.93
N TYR A 97 -7.19 7.51 -17.06
CA TYR A 97 -8.49 8.18 -17.03
C TYR A 97 -8.36 9.67 -16.72
N LEU A 98 -7.50 10.05 -15.78
CA LEU A 98 -7.21 11.46 -15.47
C LEU A 98 -6.63 12.20 -16.70
N SER A 99 -5.69 11.60 -17.43
CA SER A 99 -5.11 12.22 -18.64
C SER A 99 -6.14 12.39 -19.77
N ASN A 100 -7.15 11.52 -19.80
CA ASN A 100 -8.24 11.57 -20.77
C ASN A 100 -9.43 12.44 -20.30
N ASN A 101 -9.29 13.14 -19.16
CA ASN A 101 -10.34 13.92 -18.49
C ASN A 101 -11.58 13.10 -18.10
N GLU A 102 -11.43 11.78 -17.95
CA GLU A 102 -12.48 10.86 -17.50
C GLU A 102 -12.51 10.78 -15.97
N TYR A 103 -12.80 11.91 -15.30
CA TYR A 103 -12.64 12.05 -13.86
C TYR A 103 -13.52 11.10 -13.02
N ASP A 104 -14.74 10.80 -13.48
CA ASP A 104 -15.62 9.84 -12.81
C ASP A 104 -15.08 8.40 -12.91
N ASN A 105 -14.50 8.03 -14.06
CA ASN A 105 -13.85 6.73 -14.23
C ASN A 105 -12.60 6.62 -13.33
N ALA A 106 -11.79 7.68 -13.27
CA ALA A 106 -10.66 7.75 -12.34
C ALA A 106 -11.11 7.62 -10.88
N TYR A 107 -12.16 8.34 -10.48
CA TYR A 107 -12.74 8.26 -9.13
C TYR A 107 -13.17 6.82 -8.79
N ASN A 108 -13.94 6.18 -9.66
CA ASN A 108 -14.41 4.81 -9.46
C ASN A 108 -13.23 3.84 -9.37
N GLN A 109 -12.23 3.98 -10.25
CA GLN A 109 -11.03 3.16 -10.23
C GLN A 109 -10.26 3.28 -8.90
N TYR A 110 -10.09 4.50 -8.38
CA TYR A 110 -9.47 4.69 -7.07
C TYR A 110 -10.30 4.08 -5.94
N LEU A 111 -11.62 4.30 -5.94
CA LEU A 111 -12.52 3.79 -4.91
C LEU A 111 -12.53 2.25 -4.88
N ASP A 112 -12.59 1.61 -6.05
CA ASP A 112 -12.50 0.17 -6.18
C ASP A 112 -11.18 -0.34 -5.65
N THR A 113 -10.07 0.35 -5.94
CA THR A 113 -8.74 -0.04 -5.45
C THR A 113 -8.63 0.08 -3.92
N ILE A 114 -9.17 1.15 -3.34
CA ILE A 114 -9.20 1.37 -1.88
C ILE A 114 -10.00 0.28 -1.17
N ASN A 115 -11.07 -0.23 -1.80
CA ASN A 115 -11.99 -1.20 -1.19
C ASN A 115 -11.61 -2.66 -1.48
N LYS A 116 -10.99 -2.94 -2.63
CA LYS A 116 -10.67 -4.30 -3.09
C LYS A 116 -9.47 -4.90 -2.37
N PHE A 117 -8.43 -4.09 -2.12
CA PHE A 117 -7.18 -4.58 -1.58
C PHE A 117 -7.14 -4.41 -0.06
N GLU A 118 -6.73 -5.47 0.65
CA GLU A 118 -6.39 -5.40 2.07
C GLU A 118 -5.04 -4.66 2.23
N LEU A 119 -5.11 -3.33 2.22
CA LEU A 119 -3.96 -2.44 2.39
C LEU A 119 -3.75 -2.11 3.87
N GLU A 120 -2.50 -2.06 4.30
CA GLU A 120 -2.17 -1.41 5.57
C GLU A 120 -2.62 0.06 5.51
N GLN A 121 -3.05 0.61 6.65
CA GLN A 121 -3.67 1.93 6.72
C GLN A 121 -2.82 3.03 6.08
N ILE A 122 -1.49 2.98 6.24
CA ILE A 122 -0.58 3.97 5.64
C ILE A 122 -0.65 4.00 4.11
N TYR A 123 -0.78 2.84 3.46
CA TYR A 123 -0.89 2.76 2.00
C TYR A 123 -2.28 3.18 1.53
N LYS A 124 -3.32 2.84 2.30
CA LYS A 124 -4.69 3.29 2.05
C LYS A 124 -4.79 4.81 2.11
N ASP A 125 -4.19 5.42 3.14
CA ASP A 125 -4.15 6.86 3.31
C ASP A 125 -3.43 7.55 2.14
N LEU A 126 -2.27 7.03 1.73
CA LEU A 126 -1.51 7.56 0.60
C LEU A 126 -2.33 7.50 -0.71
N LEU A 127 -3.06 6.39 -0.93
CA LEU A 127 -3.92 6.24 -2.10
C LEU A 127 -5.08 7.23 -2.08
N ILE A 128 -5.72 7.42 -0.93
CA ILE A 128 -6.81 8.39 -0.76
C ILE A 128 -6.30 9.82 -1.00
N LEU A 129 -5.12 10.16 -0.48
CA LEU A 129 -4.51 11.47 -0.72
C LEU A 129 -4.21 11.70 -2.19
N ASN A 130 -3.54 10.75 -2.83
CA ASN A 130 -3.21 10.84 -4.26
C ASN A 130 -4.48 11.03 -5.10
N ALA A 131 -5.51 10.22 -4.86
CA ALA A 131 -6.79 10.35 -5.54
C ALA A 131 -7.45 11.71 -5.28
N SER A 132 -7.49 12.13 -4.02
CA SER A 132 -8.14 13.39 -3.63
C SER A 132 -7.46 14.60 -4.25
N TYR A 133 -6.13 14.68 -4.23
CA TYR A 133 -5.41 15.79 -4.87
C TYR A 133 -5.59 15.81 -6.39
N ASN A 134 -5.66 14.64 -7.03
CA ASN A 134 -5.85 14.56 -8.48
C ASN A 134 -7.29 14.87 -8.93
N LEU A 135 -8.27 14.64 -8.07
CA LEU A 135 -9.70 14.79 -8.40
C LEU A 135 -10.33 16.07 -7.85
N ILE A 136 -9.67 16.76 -6.92
CA ILE A 136 -10.20 17.98 -6.33
C ILE A 136 -10.42 19.06 -7.41
N GLY A 137 -11.61 19.66 -7.41
CA GLY A 137 -12.02 20.62 -8.44
C GLY A 137 -12.49 19.99 -9.76
N HIS A 138 -12.30 18.68 -9.95
CA HIS A 138 -12.77 17.94 -11.13
C HIS A 138 -14.02 17.11 -10.88
N ILE A 139 -14.27 16.72 -9.62
CA ILE A 139 -15.48 15.98 -9.20
C ILE A 139 -16.23 16.71 -8.08
N ASN A 140 -17.45 16.24 -7.77
CA ASN A 140 -18.24 16.77 -6.66
C ASN A 140 -17.49 16.64 -5.32
N SER A 141 -17.48 17.72 -4.53
CA SER A 141 -16.93 17.77 -3.18
C SER A 141 -17.43 16.67 -2.24
N GLU A 142 -18.65 16.18 -2.41
CA GLU A 142 -19.17 15.06 -1.63
C GLU A 142 -18.39 13.77 -1.91
N ASN A 143 -17.97 13.53 -3.16
CA ASN A 143 -17.20 12.35 -3.53
C ASN A 143 -15.80 12.38 -2.92
N ILE A 144 -15.15 13.55 -2.90
CA ILE A 144 -13.89 13.76 -2.17
C ILE A 144 -14.08 13.46 -0.68
N ASN A 145 -15.13 13.99 -0.07
CA ASN A 145 -15.45 13.73 1.34
C ASN A 145 -15.72 12.23 1.62
N LYS A 146 -16.36 11.52 0.69
CA LYS A 146 -16.56 10.05 0.80
C LYS A 146 -15.23 9.30 0.81
N MET A 147 -14.25 9.69 0.00
CA MET A 147 -12.94 9.05 0.02
C MET A 147 -12.22 9.29 1.34
N ILE A 148 -12.18 10.54 1.82
CA ILE A 148 -11.50 10.92 3.06
C ILE A 148 -12.11 10.22 4.28
N LYS A 149 -13.42 9.94 4.28
CA LYS A 149 -14.08 9.19 5.38
C LYS A 149 -13.52 7.78 5.58
N ASN A 150 -12.80 7.21 4.61
CA ASN A 150 -12.14 5.91 4.74
C ASN A 150 -10.83 5.95 5.55
N THR A 151 -10.47 7.12 6.09
CA THR A 151 -9.26 7.35 6.89
C THR A 151 -9.60 7.99 8.24
N GLU A 152 -8.94 7.52 9.30
CA GLU A 152 -8.89 8.20 10.59
C GLU A 152 -7.82 9.30 10.54
N ILE A 153 -8.20 10.51 10.10
CA ILE A 153 -7.28 11.62 9.81
C ILE A 153 -6.29 11.90 10.95
N ASP A 154 -6.76 11.94 12.19
CA ASP A 154 -5.93 12.32 13.34
C ASP A 154 -4.91 11.25 13.75
N LYS A 155 -5.05 10.01 13.25
CA LYS A 155 -4.06 8.93 13.43
C LYS A 155 -3.15 8.75 12.22
N SER A 156 -3.46 9.42 11.11
CA SER A 156 -2.69 9.29 9.88
C SER A 156 -1.36 10.04 9.99
N PRO A 157 -0.24 9.46 9.53
CA PRO A 157 1.01 10.22 9.39
C PRO A 157 0.89 11.39 8.40
N PHE A 158 -0.19 11.42 7.60
CA PHE A 158 -0.47 12.45 6.62
C PHE A 158 -1.58 13.42 7.05
N LYS A 159 -1.90 13.49 8.34
CA LYS A 159 -2.94 14.36 8.94
C LYS A 159 -3.02 15.75 8.31
N GLY A 160 -1.88 16.44 8.18
CA GLY A 160 -1.82 17.78 7.58
C GLY A 160 -2.34 17.83 6.15
N HIS A 161 -1.99 16.85 5.31
CA HIS A 161 -2.43 16.78 3.92
C HIS A 161 -3.94 16.50 3.79
N PHE A 162 -4.50 15.68 4.68
CA PHE A 162 -5.95 15.48 4.72
C PHE A 162 -6.71 16.75 5.11
N TYR A 163 -6.22 17.49 6.11
CA TYR A 163 -6.82 18.78 6.46
C TYR A 163 -6.66 19.82 5.35
N GLU A 164 -5.55 19.79 4.61
CA GLU A 164 -5.39 20.63 3.42
C GLU A 164 -6.41 20.29 2.34
N ILE A 165 -6.61 19.01 2.03
CA ILE A 165 -7.65 18.59 1.08
C ILE A 165 -9.03 19.02 1.56
N LYS A 166 -9.36 18.86 2.85
CA LYS A 166 -10.65 19.33 3.40
C LYS A 166 -10.80 20.84 3.21
N PHE A 167 -9.77 21.62 3.53
CA PHE A 167 -9.79 23.07 3.33
C PHE A 167 -10.05 23.44 1.87
N ILE A 168 -9.27 22.86 0.93
CA ILE A 168 -9.42 23.13 -0.51
C ILE A 168 -10.81 22.68 -0.99
N ASN A 169 -11.32 21.54 -0.50
CA ASN A 169 -12.61 21.02 -0.92
C ASN A 169 -13.77 21.91 -0.43
N SER A 170 -13.63 22.52 0.74
CA SER A 170 -14.61 23.47 1.28
C SER A 170 -14.61 24.82 0.53
N LEU A 171 -13.57 25.14 -0.26
CA LEU A 171 -13.57 26.30 -1.15
C LEU A 171 -14.69 26.22 -2.18
N ASN A 172 -14.95 25.02 -2.71
CA ASN A 172 -15.99 24.79 -3.71
C ASN A 172 -17.41 25.03 -3.17
N ILE A 173 -17.58 24.97 -1.84
CA ILE A 173 -18.87 25.14 -1.16
C ILE A 173 -19.03 26.58 -0.62
N LEU A 174 -17.97 27.40 -0.67
CA LEU A 174 -17.92 28.80 -0.20
C LEU A 174 -18.40 29.01 1.26
N ASN A 175 -18.21 28.01 2.12
CA ASN A 175 -18.56 28.11 3.53
C ASN A 175 -17.45 28.82 4.33
N LYS A 176 -17.52 30.16 4.40
CA LYS A 176 -16.50 31.00 5.07
C LYS A 176 -16.24 30.60 6.53
N ASN A 177 -17.27 30.20 7.27
CA ASN A 177 -17.12 29.78 8.66
C ASN A 177 -16.30 28.48 8.77
N GLU A 178 -16.61 27.51 7.91
CA GLU A 178 -15.87 26.25 7.85
C GLU A 178 -14.42 26.45 7.42
N LEU A 179 -14.17 27.33 6.44
CA LEU A 179 -12.82 27.69 6.02
C LEU A 179 -12.02 28.34 7.14
N ASN A 180 -12.58 29.31 7.87
CA ASN A 180 -11.91 29.93 9.00
C ASN A 180 -11.60 28.92 10.11
N ASN A 181 -12.56 28.06 10.44
CA ASN A 181 -12.37 27.00 11.45
C ASN A 181 -11.27 26.01 11.03
N LEU A 182 -11.27 25.58 9.76
CA LEU A 182 -10.24 24.69 9.24
C LEU A 182 -8.86 25.36 9.22
N ASN A 183 -8.78 26.62 8.79
CA ASN A 183 -7.52 27.37 8.84
C ASN A 183 -7.00 27.47 10.28
N GLU A 184 -7.83 27.88 11.24
CA GLU A 184 -7.43 27.99 12.65
C GLU A 184 -6.94 26.65 13.20
N LEU A 185 -7.67 25.56 12.94
CA LEU A 185 -7.26 24.20 13.32
C LEU A 185 -5.89 23.87 12.73
N ILE A 186 -5.71 24.11 11.43
CA ILE A 186 -4.46 23.79 10.72
C ILE A 186 -3.27 24.60 11.25
N GLN A 187 -3.45 25.90 11.52
CA GLN A 187 -2.38 26.75 12.01
C GLN A 187 -1.94 26.37 13.43
N ASN A 188 -2.90 26.03 14.30
CA ASN A 188 -2.66 25.78 15.71
C ASN A 188 -2.21 24.34 16.04
N ASP A 189 -2.43 23.39 15.14
CA ASP A 189 -2.03 22.00 15.37
C ASP A 189 -0.51 21.82 15.24
N ILE A 190 0.15 21.36 16.31
CA ILE A 190 1.61 21.18 16.37
C ILE A 190 2.11 19.99 15.53
N GLU A 191 1.25 19.03 15.21
CA GLU A 191 1.60 17.84 14.43
C GLU A 191 1.59 18.12 12.92
N ILE A 192 0.95 19.22 12.51
CA ILE A 192 0.89 19.61 11.10
C ILE A 192 2.18 20.33 10.70
N MET A 193 2.78 19.86 9.61
CA MET A 193 4.01 20.43 9.07
C MET A 193 3.84 21.89 8.63
N ASN A 194 4.86 22.72 8.88
CA ASN A 194 4.85 24.15 8.54
C ASN A 194 4.58 24.42 7.05
N ASN A 195 5.05 23.57 6.15
CA ASN A 195 4.81 23.74 4.71
C ASN A 195 3.30 23.65 4.35
N VAL A 196 2.53 22.79 5.01
CA VAL A 196 1.07 22.70 4.86
C VAL A 196 0.43 23.98 5.41
N LYS A 197 0.83 24.39 6.61
CA LYS A 197 0.34 25.63 7.25
C LYS A 197 0.54 26.85 6.36
N GLU A 198 1.71 27.00 5.77
CA GLU A 198 2.04 28.10 4.87
C GLU A 198 1.18 28.11 3.60
N ARG A 199 0.95 26.94 2.98
CA ARG A 199 0.08 26.83 1.80
C ARG A 199 -1.35 27.23 2.12
N ILE A 200 -1.91 26.69 3.20
CA ILE A 200 -3.27 27.01 3.64
C ILE A 200 -3.42 28.47 4.04
N LYS A 201 -2.44 29.04 4.74
CA LYS A 201 -2.44 30.47 5.08
C LYS A 201 -2.49 31.33 3.82
N LYS A 202 -1.63 31.06 2.82
CA LYS A 202 -1.61 31.80 1.55
C LYS A 202 -2.96 31.73 0.82
N LEU A 203 -3.58 30.54 0.78
CA LEU A 203 -4.91 30.36 0.19
C LEU A 203 -5.98 31.15 0.95
N ASN A 204 -5.99 31.03 2.28
CA ASN A 204 -6.94 31.74 3.14
C ASN A 204 -6.82 33.26 3.00
N ASP A 205 -5.59 33.79 3.03
CA ASP A 205 -5.32 35.22 2.86
C ASP A 205 -5.82 35.69 1.48
N TYR A 206 -5.57 34.91 0.42
CA TYR A 206 -6.06 35.24 -0.92
C TYR A 206 -7.60 35.37 -0.96
N ILE A 207 -8.34 34.50 -0.27
CA ILE A 207 -9.81 34.50 -0.22
C ILE A 207 -10.37 35.61 0.67
N GLN A 208 -9.65 36.01 1.71
CA GLN A 208 -10.10 37.05 2.62
C GLN A 208 -9.91 38.46 2.03
N TYR A 209 -8.89 38.65 1.20
CA TYR A 209 -8.48 39.95 0.70
C TYR A 209 -8.74 40.19 -0.80
N ASN A 210 -9.27 39.20 -1.53
CA ASN A 210 -9.78 39.34 -2.90
C ASN A 210 -11.21 38.82 -3.01
#